data_AF-A0A971T174-F1
#
_entry.id   AF-A0A971T174-F1
#
_cell.length_a   1.000
_cell.length_b   1.000
_cell.length_c   1.000
_cell.angle_alpha   90.00
_cell.angle_beta   90.00
_cell.angle_gamma   90.00
#
_symmetry.space_group_name_H-M   'P 1'
#
loop_
_entity.id
_entity.type
_entity.pdbx_description
1 polymer ?
#
loop_
_entity_poly.entity_id
_entity_poly.type
_entity_poly.pdbx_seq_one_letter_code
_entity_poly.pdbx_strand_id
1 'polypeptide(L)'
;MESSNLQAMNCKTLRIRTIPHLANQLGIHENGLIDVAENTERYYRDFKRNVKGKDRDLVMSINPLAMLQRRILDRILHRLPISDYAYGAIKGRSILDNAKKHSNSLFIAKFDVKSFYPSVRYQKIYDFFMGQECAPDVSRILTLLTTRKYSLPLGTSTSPMLADQVIQPLDKRICGMAAKAGLKYTRYVDDITISGSYPVEQFTDLVIEIIRQNGFKVKQSKIDVYAPGDGKERIICGVRVQNGKVSASTDYIKTLRGELLKAIQQSQHRDISGDFDTRNQYRGRIGFVMWLDRPEGLKLLSLYRKVKWRHLEWILYERNKSPQKTSL
;
A
#
# COMPACT_ATOMS: atom_id res chain seq x y z
N MET A 1 18.33 -26.01 -27.49
CA MET A 1 17.47 -27.15 -27.18
C MET A 1 17.69 -27.50 -25.72
N GLU A 2 16.99 -26.81 -24.82
CA GLU A 2 16.64 -27.32 -23.51
C GLU A 2 15.15 -27.09 -23.39
N SER A 3 14.47 -28.17 -23.68
CA SER A 3 13.06 -28.27 -23.96
C SER A 3 12.28 -28.18 -22.65
N SER A 4 11.25 -27.33 -22.65
CA SER A 4 9.92 -27.70 -22.16
C SER A 4 9.88 -28.46 -20.83
N ASN A 5 10.04 -27.73 -19.73
CA ASN A 5 9.46 -28.11 -18.43
C ASN A 5 9.20 -26.85 -17.59
N LEU A 6 8.41 -25.92 -18.15
CA LEU A 6 7.51 -25.13 -17.33
C LEU A 6 6.46 -26.11 -16.81
N GLN A 7 6.82 -26.85 -15.76
CA GLN A 7 5.88 -27.55 -14.91
C GLN A 7 4.74 -26.59 -14.65
N ALA A 8 3.53 -26.97 -15.06
CA ALA A 8 2.31 -26.32 -14.67
C ALA A 8 2.40 -26.11 -13.16
N MET A 9 2.60 -24.85 -12.74
CA MET A 9 2.47 -24.49 -11.33
C MET A 9 1.10 -25.00 -10.93
N ASN A 10 1.11 -26.00 -10.05
CA ASN A 10 -0.08 -26.66 -9.54
C ASN A 10 -0.90 -25.58 -8.81
N CYS A 11 -1.75 -24.88 -9.57
CA CYS A 11 -2.48 -23.73 -9.09
C CYS A 11 -3.50 -24.26 -8.09
N LYS A 12 -3.20 -24.12 -6.80
CA LYS A 12 -4.14 -24.44 -5.73
C LYS A 12 -5.34 -23.51 -5.85
N THR A 13 -6.35 -23.94 -6.59
CA THR A 13 -7.68 -23.33 -6.63
C THR A 13 -8.40 -23.56 -5.30
N LEU A 14 -9.23 -22.61 -4.87
CA LEU A 14 -9.93 -22.69 -3.59
C LEU A 14 -10.97 -23.83 -3.53
N ARG A 15 -11.69 -24.08 -4.62
CA ARG A 15 -12.67 -25.20 -4.77
C ARG A 15 -13.72 -25.27 -3.66
N ILE A 16 -14.25 -24.13 -3.22
CA ILE A 16 -15.31 -24.08 -2.21
C ILE A 16 -16.67 -24.23 -2.92
N ARG A 17 -17.25 -25.44 -2.88
CA ARG A 17 -18.40 -25.84 -3.70
C ARG A 17 -19.78 -25.60 -3.10
N THR A 18 -19.89 -25.37 -1.79
CA THR A 18 -21.18 -25.19 -1.11
C THR A 18 -21.08 -24.18 0.03
N ILE A 19 -22.20 -23.56 0.40
CA ILE A 19 -22.31 -22.68 1.57
C ILE A 19 -21.92 -23.42 2.87
N PRO A 20 -22.38 -24.66 3.15
CA PRO A 20 -21.89 -25.47 4.26
C PRO A 20 -20.36 -25.58 4.32
N HIS A 21 -19.71 -25.84 3.18
CA HIS A 21 -18.26 -25.94 3.11
C HIS A 21 -17.59 -24.59 3.46
N LEU A 22 -18.11 -23.48 2.93
CA LEU A 22 -17.61 -22.14 3.28
C LEU A 22 -17.79 -21.85 4.78
N ALA A 23 -18.97 -22.11 5.33
CA ALA A 23 -19.31 -21.87 6.73
C ALA A 23 -18.38 -22.66 7.67
N ASN A 24 -18.14 -23.94 7.36
CA ASN A 24 -17.19 -24.78 8.09
C ASN A 24 -15.76 -24.22 8.04
N GLN A 25 -15.27 -23.82 6.86
CA GLN A 25 -13.94 -23.19 6.74
C GLN A 25 -13.84 -21.90 7.57
N LEU A 26 -14.91 -21.10 7.59
CA LEU A 26 -14.99 -19.87 8.37
C LEU A 26 -15.36 -20.09 9.84
N GLY A 27 -15.63 -21.32 10.30
CA GLY A 27 -15.98 -21.64 11.68
C GLY A 27 -17.21 -20.88 12.19
N ILE A 28 -18.23 -20.75 11.36
CA ILE A 28 -19.51 -20.10 11.68
C ILE A 28 -20.65 -21.00 11.20
N HIS A 29 -21.81 -20.93 11.86
CA HIS A 29 -23.02 -21.60 11.39
C HIS A 29 -23.52 -20.97 10.07
N GLU A 30 -24.10 -21.77 9.18
CA GLU A 30 -24.55 -21.34 7.85
C GLU A 30 -25.53 -20.17 7.90
N ASN A 31 -26.56 -20.26 8.75
CA ASN A 31 -27.52 -19.16 8.94
C ASN A 31 -26.85 -17.86 9.37
N GLY A 32 -25.83 -17.92 10.23
CA GLY A 32 -25.09 -16.73 10.66
C GLY A 32 -24.21 -16.16 9.55
N LEU A 33 -23.65 -17.01 8.68
CA LEU A 33 -22.90 -16.56 7.51
C LEU A 33 -23.82 -15.81 6.53
N ILE A 34 -24.99 -16.39 6.24
CA ILE A 34 -25.97 -15.81 5.30
C ILE A 34 -26.50 -14.48 5.86
N ASP A 35 -26.92 -14.45 7.12
CA ASP A 35 -27.43 -13.23 7.77
C ASP A 35 -26.42 -12.08 7.70
N VAL A 36 -25.14 -12.34 8.01
CA VAL A 36 -24.10 -11.31 7.93
C VAL A 36 -23.85 -10.88 6.49
N ALA A 37 -23.87 -11.80 5.53
CA ALA A 37 -23.65 -11.50 4.11
C ALA A 37 -24.79 -10.66 3.50
N GLU A 38 -26.02 -10.86 3.95
CA GLU A 38 -27.18 -10.09 3.48
C GLU A 38 -27.29 -8.71 4.17
N ASN A 39 -26.70 -8.56 5.35
CA ASN A 39 -26.75 -7.34 6.16
C ASN A 39 -25.40 -6.62 6.31
N THR A 40 -24.46 -6.80 5.36
CA THR A 40 -23.08 -6.28 5.48
C THR A 40 -22.98 -4.78 5.75
N GLU A 41 -23.89 -3.97 5.19
CA GLU A 41 -23.91 -2.52 5.39
C GLU A 41 -24.10 -2.11 6.86
N ARG A 42 -24.73 -2.95 7.69
CA ARG A 42 -24.84 -2.72 9.15
C ARG A 42 -23.49 -2.78 9.86
N TYR A 43 -22.52 -3.47 9.26
CA TYR A 43 -21.24 -3.79 9.86
C TYR A 43 -20.07 -3.01 9.26
N TYR A 44 -20.36 -1.98 8.46
CA TYR A 44 -19.33 -1.10 7.94
C TYR A 44 -19.50 0.33 8.43
N ARG A 45 -18.38 0.95 8.81
CA ARG A 45 -18.32 2.37 9.22
C ARG A 45 -17.41 3.15 8.29
N ASP A 46 -17.98 4.17 7.66
CA ASP A 46 -17.22 5.16 6.88
C ASP A 46 -16.59 6.19 7.82
N PHE A 47 -15.34 6.56 7.55
CA PHE A 47 -14.69 7.67 8.22
C PHE A 47 -13.68 8.33 7.29
N LYS A 48 -13.37 9.61 7.55
CA LYS A 48 -12.34 10.34 6.82
C LYS A 48 -11.08 10.44 7.65
N ARG A 49 -9.94 10.33 6.97
CA ARG A 49 -8.64 10.65 7.58
C ARG A 49 -7.89 11.63 6.69
N ASN A 50 -7.48 12.75 7.29
CA ASN A 50 -6.57 13.67 6.62
C ASN A 50 -5.17 13.05 6.54
N VAL A 51 -4.65 12.94 5.33
CA VAL A 51 -3.31 12.45 5.04
C VAL A 51 -2.63 13.45 4.12
N LYS A 52 -1.63 14.17 4.64
CA LYS A 52 -0.89 15.21 3.91
C LYS A 52 -1.82 16.26 3.28
N GLY A 53 -2.77 16.78 4.06
CA GLY A 53 -3.70 17.82 3.60
C GLY A 53 -4.80 17.33 2.67
N LYS A 54 -4.95 16.01 2.47
CA LYS A 54 -6.03 15.42 1.68
C LYS A 54 -6.84 14.45 2.52
N ASP A 55 -8.15 14.65 2.52
CA ASP A 55 -9.05 13.70 3.15
C ASP A 55 -9.15 12.44 2.29
N ARG A 56 -9.04 11.29 2.95
CA ARG A 56 -9.25 9.98 2.36
C ARG A 56 -10.46 9.34 2.99
N ASP A 57 -11.38 8.89 2.15
CA ASP A 57 -12.49 8.05 2.58
C ASP A 57 -11.96 6.64 2.91
N LEU A 58 -12.22 6.22 4.14
CA LEU A 58 -11.80 4.93 4.69
C LEU A 58 -13.02 4.19 5.20
N VAL A 59 -12.91 2.87 5.17
CA VAL A 59 -13.92 1.94 5.65
C VAL A 59 -13.28 1.05 6.69
N MET A 60 -13.95 0.90 7.83
CA MET A 60 -13.66 -0.16 8.79
C MET A 60 -14.85 -1.09 8.92
N SER A 61 -14.57 -2.37 9.13
CA SER A 61 -15.59 -3.36 9.48
C SER A 61 -15.68 -3.49 10.99
N ILE A 62 -16.90 -3.72 11.49
CA ILE A 62 -17.18 -4.07 12.89
C ILE A 62 -17.65 -5.52 12.97
N ASN A 63 -17.66 -6.08 14.19
CA ASN A 63 -18.11 -7.45 14.40
C ASN A 63 -19.62 -7.58 14.12
N PRO A 64 -20.07 -8.72 13.58
CA PRO A 64 -19.31 -9.96 13.29
C PRO A 64 -18.54 -9.96 11.95
N LEU A 65 -18.79 -9.00 11.04
CA LEU A 65 -18.18 -8.97 9.71
C LEU A 65 -16.65 -8.89 9.76
N ALA A 66 -16.09 -8.06 10.64
CA ALA A 66 -14.63 -7.92 10.78
C ALA A 66 -13.96 -9.26 11.12
N MET A 67 -14.60 -10.07 11.97
CA MET A 67 -14.12 -11.40 12.33
C MET A 67 -14.21 -12.37 11.14
N LEU A 68 -15.31 -12.35 10.37
CA LEU A 68 -15.45 -13.16 9.16
C LEU A 68 -14.41 -12.79 8.11
N GLN A 69 -14.22 -11.50 7.83
CA GLN A 69 -13.19 -11.01 6.90
C GLN A 69 -11.78 -11.43 7.33
N ARG A 70 -11.48 -11.39 8.63
CA ARG A 70 -10.20 -11.91 9.15
C ARG A 70 -10.06 -13.42 8.89
N ARG A 71 -11.11 -14.21 9.13
CA ARG A 71 -11.09 -15.66 8.85
C ARG A 71 -10.99 -15.96 7.35
N ILE A 72 -11.64 -15.18 6.49
CA ILE A 72 -11.49 -15.25 5.02
C ILE A 72 -10.03 -15.01 4.65
N LEU A 73 -9.42 -13.94 5.18
CA LEU A 73 -8.01 -13.63 4.91
C LEU A 73 -7.10 -14.79 5.33
N ASP A 74 -7.20 -15.24 6.58
CA ASP A 74 -6.26 -16.18 7.17
C ASP A 74 -6.45 -17.62 6.66
N ARG A 75 -7.70 -18.05 6.45
CA ARG A 75 -8.03 -19.45 6.13
C ARG A 75 -8.26 -19.69 4.64
N ILE A 76 -8.54 -18.65 3.86
CA ILE A 76 -8.85 -18.77 2.43
C ILE A 76 -7.77 -18.05 1.62
N LEU A 77 -7.65 -16.72 1.76
CA LEU A 77 -6.86 -15.92 0.83
C LEU A 77 -5.35 -16.11 0.99
N HIS A 78 -4.82 -16.22 2.21
CA HIS A 78 -3.37 -16.42 2.44
C HIS A 78 -2.84 -17.76 1.91
N ARG A 79 -3.69 -18.68 1.47
CA ARG A 79 -3.29 -19.95 0.82
C ARG A 79 -2.96 -19.77 -0.67
N LEU A 80 -3.33 -18.64 -1.25
CA LEU A 80 -3.14 -18.35 -2.66
C LEU A 80 -1.76 -17.75 -2.93
N PRO A 81 -1.17 -18.03 -4.11
CA PRO A 81 0.07 -17.40 -4.51
C PRO A 81 -0.13 -15.89 -4.72
N ILE A 82 0.79 -15.12 -4.16
CA ILE A 82 0.90 -13.67 -4.36
C ILE A 82 1.67 -13.38 -5.64
N SER A 83 1.41 -12.22 -6.25
CA SER A 83 2.16 -11.79 -7.44
C SER A 83 3.66 -11.68 -7.13
N ASP A 84 4.54 -12.23 -7.97
CA ASP A 84 5.99 -12.08 -7.83
C ASP A 84 6.47 -10.63 -8.00
N TYR A 85 5.64 -9.79 -8.59
CA TYR A 85 5.94 -8.39 -8.87
C TYR A 85 5.43 -7.43 -7.78
N ALA A 86 4.63 -7.92 -6.84
CA ALA A 86 4.01 -7.11 -5.80
C ALA A 86 4.93 -6.89 -4.59
N TYR A 87 5.16 -5.66 -4.18
CA TYR A 87 5.94 -5.30 -3.00
C TYR A 87 5.11 -4.59 -1.92
N GLY A 88 3.88 -4.18 -2.26
CA GLY A 88 3.02 -3.42 -1.36
C GLY A 88 2.00 -4.29 -0.65
N ALA A 89 1.87 -4.12 0.66
CA ALA A 89 0.97 -4.89 1.53
C ALA A 89 1.23 -6.41 1.54
N ILE A 90 2.44 -6.84 1.18
CA ILE A 90 2.87 -8.24 1.16
C ILE A 90 3.85 -8.49 2.31
N LYS A 91 3.61 -9.56 3.08
CA LYS A 91 4.51 -9.96 4.18
C LYS A 91 5.90 -10.31 3.62
N GLY A 92 6.95 -9.74 4.23
CA GLY A 92 8.34 -9.99 3.84
C GLY A 92 8.83 -9.20 2.63
N ARG A 93 7.99 -8.33 2.05
CA ARG A 93 8.39 -7.37 1.01
C ARG A 93 8.14 -5.95 1.50
N SER A 94 8.97 -5.02 1.05
CA SER A 94 8.93 -3.65 1.55
C SER A 94 9.19 -2.61 0.45
N ILE A 95 8.96 -1.33 0.78
CA ILE A 95 9.34 -0.21 -0.10
C ILE A 95 10.84 -0.17 -0.42
N LEU A 96 11.69 -0.66 0.50
CA LEU A 96 13.13 -0.76 0.28
C LEU A 96 13.45 -1.83 -0.75
N ASP A 97 12.84 -3.01 -0.64
CA ASP A 97 13.05 -4.10 -1.60
C ASP A 97 12.59 -3.68 -2.99
N ASN A 98 11.44 -2.99 -3.07
CA ASN A 98 10.95 -2.40 -4.31
C ASN A 98 11.96 -1.44 -4.91
N ALA A 99 12.39 -0.42 -4.14
CA ALA A 99 13.34 0.59 -4.60
C ALA A 99 14.69 -0.02 -5.05
N LYS A 100 15.21 -1.01 -4.31
CA LYS A 100 16.47 -1.72 -4.64
C LYS A 100 16.42 -2.41 -6.01
N LYS A 101 15.27 -2.92 -6.45
CA LYS A 101 15.16 -3.55 -7.79
C LYS A 101 15.51 -2.58 -8.92
N HIS A 102 15.22 -1.30 -8.74
CA HIS A 102 15.39 -0.25 -9.74
C HIS A 102 16.61 0.65 -9.50
N SER A 103 17.36 0.47 -8.41
CA SER A 103 18.40 1.44 -8.00
C SER A 103 19.58 1.59 -8.96
N ASN A 104 19.85 0.56 -9.76
CA ASN A 104 20.88 0.57 -10.81
C ASN A 104 20.37 1.00 -12.18
N SER A 105 19.08 1.34 -12.33
CA SER A 105 18.51 1.69 -13.64
C SER A 105 18.78 3.14 -14.00
N LEU A 106 19.14 3.37 -15.27
CA LEU A 106 19.40 4.69 -15.83
C LEU A 106 18.11 5.46 -16.09
N PHE A 107 17.08 4.76 -16.58
CA PHE A 107 15.77 5.30 -16.86
C PHE A 107 14.71 4.59 -16.01
N ILE A 108 13.75 5.36 -15.48
CA ILE A 108 12.66 4.86 -14.62
C ILE A 108 11.37 5.59 -15.00
N ALA A 109 10.28 4.85 -15.16
CA ALA A 109 8.93 5.38 -15.35
C ALA A 109 8.02 4.82 -14.27
N LYS A 110 7.19 5.69 -13.70
CA LYS A 110 6.23 5.37 -12.65
C LYS A 110 4.83 5.71 -13.07
N PHE A 111 3.89 4.88 -12.67
CA PHE A 111 2.47 5.01 -12.97
C PHE A 111 1.67 4.77 -11.69
N ASP A 112 0.67 5.60 -11.42
CA ASP A 112 -0.26 5.46 -10.29
C ASP A 112 -1.63 5.08 -10.82
N VAL A 113 -2.21 3.99 -10.32
CA VAL A 113 -3.57 3.58 -10.69
C VAL A 113 -4.58 4.45 -9.94
N LYS A 114 -5.40 5.20 -10.69
CA LYS A 114 -6.39 6.13 -10.14
C LYS A 114 -7.44 5.38 -9.33
N SER A 115 -7.57 5.76 -8.06
CA SER A 115 -8.61 5.23 -7.15
C SER A 115 -8.63 3.71 -7.11
N PHE A 116 -7.45 3.10 -6.92
CA PHE A 116 -7.24 1.66 -7.11
C PHE A 116 -8.27 0.77 -6.42
N TYR A 117 -8.47 0.90 -5.10
CA TYR A 117 -9.45 0.08 -4.37
C TYR A 117 -10.89 0.26 -4.92
N PRO A 118 -11.44 1.50 -5.01
CA PRO A 118 -12.75 1.71 -5.67
C PRO A 118 -12.86 1.24 -7.13
N SER A 119 -11.74 1.17 -7.86
CA SER A 119 -11.73 0.67 -9.24
C SER A 119 -11.83 -0.86 -9.33
N VAL A 120 -11.51 -1.58 -8.25
CA VAL A 120 -11.78 -3.02 -8.13
C VAL A 120 -13.25 -3.21 -7.76
N ARG A 121 -14.10 -3.31 -8.79
CA ARG A 121 -15.55 -3.52 -8.64
C ARG A 121 -15.88 -4.96 -8.24
N TYR A 122 -17.07 -5.15 -7.67
CA TYR A 122 -17.55 -6.44 -7.21
C TYR A 122 -17.52 -7.53 -8.29
N GLN A 123 -17.72 -7.19 -9.57
CA GLN A 123 -17.63 -8.16 -10.66
C GLN A 123 -16.26 -8.82 -10.72
N LYS A 124 -15.17 -8.04 -10.62
CA LYS A 124 -13.80 -8.57 -10.60
C LYS A 124 -13.56 -9.50 -9.41
N ILE A 125 -14.17 -9.21 -8.26
CA ILE A 125 -14.08 -10.05 -7.05
C ILE A 125 -14.86 -11.35 -7.24
N TYR A 126 -16.08 -11.27 -7.77
CA TYR A 126 -16.90 -12.42 -8.11
C TYR A 126 -16.20 -13.32 -9.13
N ASP A 127 -15.74 -12.75 -10.25
CA ASP A 127 -15.03 -13.46 -11.32
C ASP A 127 -13.74 -14.10 -10.80
N PHE A 128 -13.04 -13.43 -9.88
CA PHE A 128 -11.90 -14.01 -9.20
C PHE A 128 -12.28 -15.27 -8.43
N PHE A 129 -13.31 -15.24 -7.58
CA PHE A 129 -13.75 -16.42 -6.83
C PHE A 129 -14.28 -17.54 -7.74
N MET A 130 -14.99 -17.19 -8.82
CA MET A 130 -15.39 -18.14 -9.86
C MET A 130 -14.17 -18.79 -10.52
N GLY A 131 -13.15 -18.02 -10.85
CA GLY A 131 -11.87 -18.51 -11.38
C GLY A 131 -11.06 -19.36 -10.40
N GLN A 132 -11.33 -19.22 -9.09
CA GLN A 132 -10.81 -20.11 -8.04
C GLN A 132 -11.65 -21.38 -7.85
N GLU A 133 -12.57 -21.66 -8.78
CA GLU A 133 -13.50 -22.80 -8.77
C GLU A 133 -14.45 -22.82 -7.57
N CYS A 134 -14.79 -21.66 -7.00
CA CYS A 134 -15.88 -21.55 -6.03
C CYS A 134 -17.24 -21.65 -6.74
N ALA A 135 -18.24 -22.23 -6.08
CA ALA A 135 -19.61 -22.26 -6.60
C ALA A 135 -20.21 -20.84 -6.71
N PRO A 136 -21.17 -20.58 -7.63
CA PRO A 136 -21.72 -19.24 -7.85
C PRO A 136 -22.28 -18.56 -6.60
N ASP A 137 -23.01 -19.30 -5.77
CA ASP A 137 -23.59 -18.84 -4.50
C ASP A 137 -22.50 -18.51 -3.46
N VAL A 138 -21.46 -19.33 -3.37
CA VAL A 138 -20.27 -19.10 -2.53
C VAL A 138 -19.52 -17.86 -3.00
N SER A 139 -19.28 -17.71 -4.30
CA SER A 139 -18.61 -16.55 -4.90
C SER A 139 -19.40 -15.27 -4.63
N ARG A 140 -20.74 -15.33 -4.67
CA ARG A 140 -21.62 -14.21 -4.30
C ARG A 140 -21.47 -13.84 -2.83
N ILE A 141 -21.53 -14.81 -1.91
CA ILE A 141 -21.39 -14.55 -0.46
C ILE A 141 -20.02 -13.94 -0.14
N LEU A 142 -18.94 -14.51 -0.67
CA LEU A 142 -17.59 -13.97 -0.47
C LEU A 142 -17.45 -12.55 -1.03
N THR A 143 -18.07 -12.27 -2.18
CA THR A 143 -18.11 -10.92 -2.76
C THR A 143 -18.87 -9.94 -1.86
N LEU A 144 -20.04 -10.32 -1.33
CA LEU A 144 -20.82 -9.48 -0.41
C LEU A 144 -20.02 -9.16 0.86
N LEU A 145 -19.38 -10.16 1.45
CA LEU A 145 -18.60 -10.00 2.69
C LEU A 145 -17.33 -9.16 2.53
N THR A 146 -16.83 -8.99 1.29
CA THR A 146 -15.52 -8.34 1.04
C THR A 146 -15.63 -7.04 0.25
N THR A 147 -16.81 -6.68 -0.22
CA THR A 147 -17.07 -5.42 -0.91
C THR A 147 -17.98 -4.52 -0.10
N ARG A 148 -17.94 -3.22 -0.42
CA ARG A 148 -18.85 -2.20 0.11
C ARG A 148 -19.19 -1.24 -1.01
N LYS A 149 -20.47 -0.85 -1.14
CA LYS A 149 -20.92 0.06 -2.23
C LYS A 149 -20.37 -0.39 -3.59
N TYR A 150 -20.51 -1.70 -3.89
CA TYR A 150 -20.12 -2.32 -5.17
C TYR A 150 -18.62 -2.35 -5.51
N SER A 151 -17.73 -2.04 -4.56
CA SER A 151 -16.28 -2.02 -4.80
C SER A 151 -15.49 -2.50 -3.59
N LEU A 152 -14.19 -2.74 -3.79
CA LEU A 152 -13.29 -3.13 -2.72
C LEU A 152 -13.03 -1.92 -1.79
N PRO A 153 -13.34 -2.01 -0.49
CA PRO A 153 -13.18 -0.89 0.44
C PRO A 153 -11.72 -0.64 0.81
N LEU A 154 -11.33 0.62 0.96
CA LEU A 154 -10.02 0.99 1.52
C LEU A 154 -10.07 0.91 3.06
N GLY A 155 -9.38 -0.08 3.64
CA GLY A 155 -9.23 -0.20 5.10
C GLY A 155 -9.66 -1.53 5.71
N THR A 156 -10.30 -2.41 4.95
CA THR A 156 -10.64 -3.75 5.44
C THR A 156 -9.46 -4.73 5.31
N SER A 157 -9.47 -5.79 6.12
CA SER A 157 -8.37 -6.74 6.19
C SER A 157 -8.21 -7.58 4.92
N THR A 158 -9.29 -7.86 4.19
CA THR A 158 -9.27 -8.69 2.97
C THR A 158 -8.85 -7.91 1.73
N SER A 159 -9.09 -6.59 1.71
CA SER A 159 -8.88 -5.75 0.53
C SER A 159 -7.47 -5.84 -0.07
N PRO A 160 -6.36 -5.77 0.70
CA PRO A 160 -5.04 -5.80 0.09
C PRO A 160 -4.75 -7.09 -0.67
N MET A 161 -5.15 -8.24 -0.11
CA MET A 161 -4.91 -9.55 -0.73
C MET A 161 -5.81 -9.75 -1.96
N LEU A 162 -7.09 -9.37 -1.88
CA LEU A 162 -7.99 -9.43 -3.04
C LEU A 162 -7.55 -8.50 -4.17
N ALA A 163 -7.08 -7.29 -3.84
CA ALA A 163 -6.56 -6.36 -4.82
C ALA A 163 -5.32 -6.93 -5.53
N ASP A 164 -4.42 -7.59 -4.80
CA ASP A 164 -3.26 -8.26 -5.38
C ASP A 164 -3.65 -9.39 -6.33
N GLN A 165 -4.63 -10.22 -5.96
CA GLN A 165 -5.10 -11.32 -6.82
C GLN A 165 -5.75 -10.81 -8.11
N VAL A 166 -6.59 -9.78 -8.02
CA VAL A 166 -7.34 -9.24 -9.17
C VAL A 166 -6.42 -8.52 -10.18
N ILE A 167 -5.33 -7.91 -9.73
CA ILE A 167 -4.44 -7.16 -10.60
C ILE A 167 -3.37 -8.03 -11.30
N GLN A 168 -3.18 -9.30 -10.91
CA GLN A 168 -2.15 -10.18 -11.50
C GLN A 168 -2.19 -10.28 -13.04
N PRO A 169 -3.35 -10.32 -13.73
CA PRO A 169 -3.36 -10.33 -15.20
C PRO A 169 -2.69 -9.09 -15.82
N LEU A 170 -2.83 -7.92 -15.18
CA LEU A 170 -2.13 -6.70 -15.57
C LEU A 170 -0.63 -6.87 -15.34
N ASP A 171 -0.21 -7.36 -14.17
CA ASP A 171 1.20 -7.59 -13.84
C ASP A 171 1.88 -8.49 -14.87
N LYS A 172 1.24 -9.61 -15.24
CA LYS A 172 1.75 -10.56 -16.24
C LYS A 172 1.97 -9.90 -17.60
N ARG A 173 1.04 -9.05 -18.03
CA ARG A 173 1.13 -8.35 -19.33
C ARG A 173 2.24 -7.30 -19.34
N ILE A 174 2.32 -6.47 -18.30
CA ILE A 174 3.38 -5.45 -18.21
C ILE A 174 4.75 -6.13 -18.06
N CYS A 175 4.86 -7.17 -17.23
CA CYS A 175 6.11 -7.91 -17.10
C CYS A 175 6.51 -8.59 -18.41
N GLY A 176 5.58 -9.20 -19.15
CA GLY A 176 5.87 -9.80 -20.44
C GLY A 176 6.41 -8.79 -21.46
N MET A 177 5.86 -7.58 -21.47
CA MET A 177 6.40 -6.46 -22.26
C MET A 177 7.79 -6.05 -21.76
N ALA A 178 7.94 -5.82 -20.46
CA ALA A 178 9.19 -5.37 -19.86
C ALA A 178 10.32 -6.36 -20.12
N ALA A 179 10.07 -7.66 -19.94
CA ALA A 179 11.06 -8.73 -20.18
C ALA A 179 11.56 -8.75 -21.63
N LYS A 180 10.66 -8.59 -22.61
CA LYS A 180 11.04 -8.51 -24.04
C LYS A 180 11.93 -7.31 -24.35
N ALA A 181 11.77 -6.22 -23.60
CA ALA A 181 12.56 -4.99 -23.74
C ALA A 181 13.79 -4.94 -22.80
N GLY A 182 14.08 -6.01 -22.05
CA GLY A 182 15.17 -6.01 -21.05
C GLY A 182 14.94 -5.05 -19.87
N LEU A 183 13.68 -4.71 -19.60
CA LEU A 183 13.26 -3.82 -18.52
C LEU A 183 12.82 -4.61 -17.28
N LYS A 184 12.89 -3.94 -16.13
CA LYS A 184 12.40 -4.42 -14.84
C LYS A 184 11.02 -3.84 -14.58
N TYR A 185 10.17 -4.64 -13.95
CA TYR A 185 8.82 -4.25 -13.55
C TYR A 185 8.56 -4.65 -12.09
N THR A 186 7.94 -3.75 -11.33
CA THR A 186 7.37 -4.03 -10.01
C THR A 186 6.11 -3.21 -9.76
N ARG A 187 5.36 -3.58 -8.73
CA ARG A 187 4.18 -2.87 -8.27
C ARG A 187 4.17 -2.78 -6.73
N TYR A 188 3.94 -1.60 -6.18
CA TYR A 188 3.69 -1.39 -4.75
C TYR A 188 2.25 -0.95 -4.55
N VAL A 189 1.36 -1.90 -4.25
CA VAL A 189 -0.10 -1.69 -4.25
C VAL A 189 -0.56 -1.18 -5.63
N ASP A 190 -0.77 0.12 -5.78
CA ASP A 190 -1.24 0.84 -6.97
C ASP A 190 -0.13 1.59 -7.72
N ASP A 191 1.03 1.75 -7.11
CA ASP A 191 2.22 2.36 -7.73
C ASP A 191 2.98 1.32 -8.56
N ILE A 192 2.96 1.48 -9.88
CA ILE A 192 3.71 0.65 -10.84
C ILE A 192 5.04 1.34 -11.17
N THR A 193 6.13 0.57 -11.22
CA THR A 193 7.46 1.07 -11.64
C THR A 193 8.04 0.18 -12.73
N ILE A 194 8.52 0.81 -13.80
CA ILE A 194 9.28 0.18 -14.88
C ILE A 194 10.64 0.86 -14.97
N SER A 195 11.72 0.11 -15.15
CA SER A 195 13.04 0.71 -15.27
C SER A 195 14.01 -0.10 -16.12
N GLY A 196 15.06 0.53 -16.63
CA GLY A 196 16.09 -0.15 -17.41
C GLY A 196 17.27 0.74 -17.77
N SER A 197 18.06 0.27 -18.73
CA SER A 197 19.23 0.99 -19.25
C SER A 197 18.90 1.84 -20.50
N TYR A 198 17.70 1.70 -21.05
CA TYR A 198 17.22 2.41 -22.24
C TYR A 198 16.01 3.29 -21.90
N PRO A 199 15.70 4.33 -22.70
CA PRO A 199 14.57 5.22 -22.48
C PRO A 199 13.27 4.45 -22.29
N VAL A 200 12.71 4.49 -21.08
CA VAL A 200 11.47 3.77 -20.75
C VAL A 200 10.22 4.56 -21.11
N GLU A 201 10.36 5.87 -21.36
CA GLU A 201 9.25 6.72 -21.80
C GLU A 201 8.54 6.22 -23.05
N GLN A 202 9.27 5.57 -23.98
CA GLN A 202 8.72 5.01 -25.22
C GLN A 202 7.68 3.90 -24.97
N PHE A 203 7.63 3.32 -23.77
CA PHE A 203 6.66 2.29 -23.39
C PHE A 203 5.45 2.84 -22.63
N THR A 204 5.41 4.15 -22.36
CA THR A 204 4.38 4.78 -21.52
C THR A 204 2.98 4.52 -22.06
N ASP A 205 2.74 4.75 -23.35
CA ASP A 205 1.41 4.58 -23.96
C ASP A 205 0.97 3.11 -23.96
N LEU A 206 1.89 2.19 -24.22
CA LEU A 206 1.61 0.75 -24.15
C LEU A 206 1.25 0.31 -22.73
N VAL A 207 1.94 0.85 -21.71
CA VAL A 207 1.64 0.56 -20.31
C VAL A 207 0.27 1.12 -19.93
N ILE A 208 -0.03 2.36 -20.30
CA ILE A 208 -1.36 2.97 -20.10
C ILE A 208 -2.44 2.11 -20.75
N GLU A 209 -2.20 1.63 -21.97
CA GLU A 209 -3.14 0.80 -22.71
C GLU A 209 -3.36 -0.57 -22.04
N ILE A 210 -2.29 -1.22 -21.57
CA ILE A 210 -2.41 -2.47 -20.79
C ILE A 210 -3.23 -2.23 -19.50
N ILE A 211 -2.99 -1.14 -18.79
CA ILE A 211 -3.74 -0.77 -17.58
C ILE A 211 -5.22 -0.56 -17.94
N ARG A 212 -5.51 0.16 -19.03
CA ARG A 212 -6.87 0.43 -19.53
C ARG A 212 -7.61 -0.84 -19.88
N GLN A 213 -6.98 -1.73 -20.65
CA GLN A 213 -7.57 -3.01 -21.09
C GLN A 213 -7.86 -3.95 -19.93
N ASN A 214 -7.15 -3.81 -18.81
CA ASN A 214 -7.44 -4.54 -17.56
C ASN A 214 -8.51 -3.85 -16.70
N GLY A 215 -9.19 -2.82 -17.21
CA GLY A 215 -10.29 -2.13 -16.53
C GLY A 215 -9.86 -1.10 -15.49
N PHE A 216 -8.59 -0.68 -15.51
CA PHE A 216 -8.04 0.34 -14.61
C PHE A 216 -7.77 1.65 -15.37
N LYS A 217 -7.50 2.72 -14.63
CA LYS A 217 -7.13 4.02 -15.22
C LYS A 217 -5.87 4.54 -14.57
N VAL A 218 -4.97 5.11 -15.37
CA VAL A 218 -3.78 5.80 -14.85
C VAL A 218 -4.15 7.20 -14.40
N LYS A 219 -3.57 7.65 -13.29
CA LYS A 219 -3.60 9.04 -12.89
C LYS A 219 -2.53 9.81 -13.67
N GLN A 220 -2.94 10.43 -14.78
CA GLN A 220 -2.03 11.12 -15.72
C GLN A 220 -1.08 12.11 -15.03
N SER A 221 -1.57 12.90 -14.07
CA SER A 221 -0.76 13.86 -13.31
C SER A 221 0.26 13.24 -12.35
N LYS A 222 0.31 11.92 -12.25
CA LYS A 222 1.25 11.16 -11.43
C LYS A 222 2.12 10.20 -12.27
N ILE A 223 2.09 10.33 -13.58
CA ILE A 223 3.11 9.70 -14.41
C ILE A 223 4.40 10.49 -14.20
N ASP A 224 5.47 9.80 -13.82
CA ASP A 224 6.76 10.42 -13.60
C ASP A 224 7.84 9.60 -14.32
N VAL A 225 8.71 10.31 -15.04
CA VAL A 225 9.81 9.71 -15.80
C VAL A 225 11.10 10.38 -15.37
N TYR A 226 12.08 9.53 -15.08
CA TYR A 226 13.44 9.90 -14.75
C TYR A 226 14.38 9.43 -15.85
N ALA A 227 15.24 10.33 -16.31
CA ALA A 227 16.29 10.08 -17.30
C ALA A 227 17.66 10.51 -16.75
N PRO A 228 18.78 10.04 -17.33
CA PRO A 228 20.10 10.59 -17.00
C PRO A 228 20.18 12.10 -17.28
N GLY A 229 20.70 12.87 -16.33
CA GLY A 229 20.93 14.32 -16.52
C GLY A 229 19.70 15.22 -16.36
N ASP A 230 18.52 14.69 -16.02
CA ASP A 230 17.28 15.49 -15.87
C ASP A 230 17.22 16.38 -14.62
N GLY A 231 18.22 16.29 -13.74
CA GLY A 231 18.31 17.04 -12.49
C GLY A 231 17.26 16.63 -11.43
N LYS A 232 16.42 15.63 -11.69
CA LYS A 232 15.36 15.21 -10.78
C LYS A 232 15.88 14.23 -9.73
N GLU A 233 15.41 14.39 -8.51
CA GLU A 233 15.60 13.36 -7.48
C GLU A 233 14.72 12.15 -7.80
N ARG A 234 15.34 10.99 -8.04
CA ARG A 234 14.64 9.77 -8.43
C ARG A 234 14.04 9.10 -7.20
N ILE A 235 12.73 9.11 -7.08
CA ILE A 235 12.02 8.61 -5.89
C ILE A 235 11.05 7.49 -6.28
N ILE A 236 11.18 6.32 -5.64
CA ILE A 236 10.24 5.20 -5.74
C ILE A 236 9.63 4.97 -4.36
N CYS A 237 8.31 5.09 -4.23
CA CYS A 237 7.57 4.90 -2.96
C CYS A 237 8.17 5.69 -1.76
N GLY A 238 8.68 6.90 -2.00
CA GLY A 238 9.31 7.74 -0.98
C GLY A 238 10.77 7.42 -0.66
N VAL A 239 11.36 6.42 -1.32
CA VAL A 239 12.77 6.04 -1.24
C VAL A 239 13.51 6.62 -2.44
N ARG A 240 14.58 7.38 -2.18
CA ARG A 240 15.47 7.85 -3.23
C ARG A 240 16.32 6.70 -3.74
N VAL A 241 16.49 6.63 -5.05
CA VAL A 241 17.33 5.63 -5.71
C VAL A 241 18.37 6.30 -6.60
N GLN A 242 19.64 5.95 -6.44
CA GLN A 242 20.71 6.53 -7.26
C GLN A 242 21.95 5.62 -7.27
N ASN A 243 22.45 5.28 -8.45
CA ASN A 243 23.71 4.54 -8.66
C ASN A 243 23.83 3.30 -7.76
N GLY A 244 22.78 2.48 -7.73
CA GLY A 244 22.72 1.25 -6.93
C GLY A 244 22.41 1.45 -5.45
N LYS A 245 22.46 2.69 -4.96
CA LYS A 245 22.18 3.04 -3.57
C LYS A 245 20.75 3.50 -3.38
N VAL A 246 20.30 3.40 -2.13
CA VAL A 246 18.97 3.80 -1.66
C VAL A 246 19.12 4.67 -0.42
N SER A 247 18.23 5.65 -0.26
CA SER A 247 18.20 6.51 0.93
C SER A 247 16.81 7.14 1.09
N ALA A 248 16.55 7.86 2.18
CA ALA A 248 15.41 8.76 2.23
C ALA A 248 15.58 9.91 1.21
N SER A 249 14.48 10.55 0.80
CA SER A 249 14.53 11.73 -0.05
C SER A 249 15.19 12.92 0.65
N THR A 250 15.80 13.82 -0.12
CA THR A 250 16.46 15.02 0.44
C THR A 250 15.47 15.88 1.19
N ASP A 251 14.26 16.06 0.64
CA ASP A 251 13.19 16.83 1.26
C ASP A 251 12.75 16.24 2.61
N TYR A 252 12.63 14.91 2.70
CA TYR A 252 12.25 14.23 3.94
C TYR A 252 13.30 14.45 5.03
N ILE A 253 14.58 14.29 4.70
CA ILE A 253 15.70 14.50 5.63
C ILE A 253 15.76 15.97 6.06
N LYS A 254 15.66 16.91 5.11
CA LYS A 254 15.70 18.35 5.38
C LYS A 254 14.56 18.77 6.30
N THR A 255 13.34 18.32 6.02
CA THR A 255 12.15 18.61 6.83
C THR A 255 12.30 18.04 8.24
N LEU A 256 12.64 16.76 8.37
CA LEU A 256 12.83 16.10 9.68
C LEU A 256 13.95 16.77 10.50
N ARG A 257 15.06 17.14 9.85
CA ARG A 257 16.15 17.88 10.50
C ARG A 257 15.69 19.25 11.00
N GLY A 258 14.96 20.00 10.17
CA GLY A 258 14.42 21.30 10.54
C GLY A 258 13.46 21.23 11.72
N GLU A 259 12.56 20.26 11.72
CA GLU A 259 11.63 19.99 12.83
C GLU A 259 12.36 19.62 14.12
N LEU A 260 13.38 18.76 14.06
CA LEU A 260 14.21 18.42 15.21
C LEU A 260 14.96 19.63 15.76
N LEU A 261 15.52 20.49 14.91
CA LEU A 261 16.20 21.71 15.34
C LEU A 261 15.23 22.67 16.04
N LYS A 262 14.02 22.85 15.49
CA LYS A 262 12.95 23.62 16.13
C LYS A 262 12.57 23.02 17.49
N ALA A 263 12.44 21.69 17.58
CA ALA A 263 12.12 21.00 18.83
C ALA A 263 13.22 21.17 19.88
N ILE A 264 14.51 21.12 19.48
CA ILE A 264 15.63 21.40 20.38
C ILE A 264 15.50 22.82 20.94
N GLN A 265 15.34 23.82 20.08
CA GLN A 265 15.23 25.22 20.47
C GLN A 265 14.06 25.42 21.43
N GLN A 266 12.85 25.00 21.06
CA GLN A 266 11.66 25.24 21.86
C GLN A 266 11.63 24.43 23.16
N SER A 267 12.23 23.25 23.21
CA SER A 267 12.33 22.47 24.46
C SER A 267 13.19 23.15 25.54
N GLN A 268 13.89 24.25 25.22
CA GLN A 268 14.66 25.05 26.16
C GLN A 268 13.87 26.26 26.72
N HIS A 269 12.78 26.67 26.07
CA HIS A 269 11.95 27.80 26.46
C HIS A 269 10.72 27.34 27.25
N ARG A 270 10.09 28.25 28.01
CA ARG A 270 8.83 27.97 28.73
C ARG A 270 7.62 27.95 27.78
N ASP A 271 7.62 28.80 26.76
CA ASP A 271 6.55 28.88 25.79
C ASP A 271 6.94 28.18 24.48
N ILE A 272 6.06 27.29 24.03
CA ILE A 272 6.19 26.53 22.79
C ILE A 272 5.17 27.05 21.78
N SER A 273 5.59 27.22 20.53
CA SER A 273 4.71 27.60 19.43
C SER A 273 4.84 26.60 18.28
N GLY A 274 3.68 26.15 17.76
CA GLY A 274 3.61 25.21 16.63
C GLY A 274 3.34 23.76 17.04
N ASP A 275 3.19 22.91 16.04
CA ASP A 275 2.86 21.49 16.21
C ASP A 275 4.12 20.63 16.10
N PHE A 276 4.26 19.68 17.02
CA PHE A 276 5.39 18.77 17.06
C PHE A 276 4.89 17.33 16.99
N ASP A 277 5.62 16.51 16.25
CA ASP A 277 5.51 15.06 16.37
C ASP A 277 5.83 14.64 17.82
N THR A 278 5.14 13.60 18.27
CA THR A 278 5.50 12.94 19.54
C THR A 278 6.89 12.33 19.46
N ARG A 279 7.49 12.08 20.62
CA ARG A 279 8.79 11.42 20.74
C ARG A 279 8.87 10.10 19.96
N ASN A 280 7.77 9.33 19.92
CA ASN A 280 7.69 8.07 19.19
C ASN A 280 7.55 8.27 17.68
N GLN A 281 6.81 9.29 17.23
CA GLN A 281 6.71 9.64 15.81
C GLN A 281 8.09 10.06 15.25
N TYR A 282 8.81 10.95 15.93
CA TYR A 282 10.17 11.30 15.54
C TYR A 282 11.10 10.08 15.51
N ARG A 283 11.05 9.23 16.55
CA ARG A 283 11.86 8.01 16.60
C ARG A 283 11.55 7.07 15.43
N GLY A 284 10.28 6.91 15.05
CA GLY A 284 9.87 6.11 13.90
C GLY A 284 10.39 6.67 12.58
N ARG A 285 10.28 7.99 12.39
CA ARG A 285 10.79 8.69 11.20
C ARG A 285 12.31 8.58 11.07
N ILE A 286 13.04 8.71 12.17
CA ILE A 286 14.49 8.49 12.23
C ILE A 286 14.82 7.02 11.94
N GLY A 287 14.07 6.08 12.51
CA GLY A 287 14.21 4.65 12.25
C GLY A 287 14.05 4.31 10.77
N PHE A 288 13.11 4.96 10.08
CA PHE A 288 12.96 4.84 8.63
C PHE A 288 14.20 5.33 7.88
N VAL A 289 14.76 6.49 8.24
CA VAL A 289 16.02 6.96 7.63
C VAL A 289 17.16 5.99 7.94
N MET A 290 17.31 5.54 9.19
CA MET A 290 18.35 4.57 9.59
C MET A 290 18.26 3.25 8.83
N TRP A 291 17.06 2.79 8.50
CA TRP A 291 16.83 1.57 7.74
C TRP A 291 17.29 1.69 6.27
N LEU A 292 17.20 2.89 5.69
CA LEU A 292 17.64 3.16 4.32
C LEU A 292 19.11 3.59 4.23
N ASP A 293 19.52 4.50 5.11
CA ASP A 293 20.82 5.16 5.20
C ASP A 293 21.20 5.34 6.67
N ARG A 294 21.94 4.36 7.20
CA ARG A 294 22.33 4.33 8.61
C ARG A 294 23.19 5.53 9.02
N PRO A 295 24.24 5.93 8.27
CA PRO A 295 25.01 7.14 8.59
C PRO A 295 24.16 8.39 8.75
N GLU A 296 23.24 8.67 7.81
CA GLU A 296 22.39 9.88 7.90
C GLU A 296 21.39 9.79 9.05
N GLY A 297 20.82 8.59 9.28
CA GLY A 297 19.93 8.36 10.41
C GLY A 297 20.60 8.56 11.78
N LEU A 298 21.89 8.22 11.92
CA LEU A 298 22.66 8.48 13.15
C LEU A 298 22.84 9.98 13.43
N LYS A 299 23.02 10.80 12.38
CA LYS A 299 23.08 12.27 12.54
C LYS A 299 21.75 12.83 13.06
N LEU A 300 20.63 12.36 12.52
CA LEU A 300 19.30 12.75 13.01
C LEU A 300 19.03 12.26 14.43
N LEU A 301 19.46 11.04 14.76
CA LEU A 301 19.36 10.50 16.12
C LEU A 301 20.16 11.33 17.13
N SER A 302 21.33 11.85 16.74
CA SER A 302 22.12 12.77 17.56
C SER A 302 21.33 14.05 17.89
N LEU A 303 20.66 14.65 16.91
CA LEU A 303 19.78 15.81 17.15
C LEU A 303 18.60 15.44 18.06
N TYR A 304 17.93 14.32 17.78
CA TYR A 304 16.82 13.83 18.60
C TYR A 304 17.18 13.65 20.08
N ARG A 305 18.40 13.22 20.39
CA ARG A 305 18.88 13.07 21.77
C ARG A 305 19.09 14.39 22.50
N LYS A 306 19.24 15.50 21.78
CA LYS A 306 19.40 16.85 22.36
C LYS A 306 18.08 17.51 22.77
N VAL A 307 16.94 16.99 22.30
CA VAL A 307 15.62 17.52 22.66
C VAL A 307 15.30 17.17 24.12
N LYS A 308 14.88 18.16 24.91
CA LYS A 308 14.39 17.93 26.29
C LYS A 308 12.96 17.39 26.26
N TRP A 309 12.80 16.11 25.89
CA TRP A 309 11.48 15.49 25.63
C TRP A 309 10.47 15.64 26.77
N ARG A 310 10.89 15.43 28.03
CA ARG A 310 9.98 15.59 29.19
C ARG A 310 9.35 16.98 29.25
N HIS A 311 10.13 18.01 28.94
CA HIS A 311 9.65 19.38 28.94
C HIS A 311 8.73 19.65 27.76
N LEU A 312 9.13 19.22 26.56
CA LEU A 312 8.34 19.37 25.33
C LEU A 312 6.97 18.65 25.45
N GLU A 313 6.96 17.42 25.96
CA GLU A 313 5.75 16.61 26.15
C GLU A 313 4.84 17.19 27.22
N TRP A 314 5.39 17.69 28.34
CA TRP A 314 4.60 18.35 29.38
C TRP A 314 3.90 19.60 28.85
N ILE A 315 4.61 20.47 28.12
CA ILE A 315 4.01 21.69 27.56
C ILE A 315 2.94 21.36 26.51
N LEU A 316 3.18 20.37 25.64
CA LEU A 316 2.17 19.91 24.67
C LEU A 316 0.92 19.36 25.37
N TYR A 317 1.10 18.68 26.50
CA TYR A 317 0.00 18.19 27.32
C TYR A 317 -0.80 19.34 27.95
N GLU A 318 -0.14 20.32 28.57
CA GLU A 318 -0.80 21.51 29.15
C GLU A 318 -1.58 22.32 28.10
N ARG A 319 -1.02 22.47 26.89
CA ARG A 319 -1.69 23.14 25.76
C ARG A 319 -2.97 22.43 25.35
N ASN A 320 -2.95 21.10 25.28
CA ASN A 320 -4.12 20.30 24.89
C ASN A 320 -5.16 20.17 26.02
N LYS A 321 -4.76 20.42 27.27
CA LYS A 321 -5.65 20.45 28.44
C LYS A 321 -6.42 21.75 28.58
N SER A 322 -5.84 22.86 28.11
CA SER A 322 -6.49 24.17 28.11
C SER A 322 -7.59 24.16 27.04
N PRO A 323 -8.89 24.12 27.40
CA PRO A 323 -9.93 24.38 26.40
C PRO A 323 -9.62 25.74 25.80
N GLN A 324 -9.83 25.91 24.50
CA GLN A 324 -9.91 27.25 23.91
C GLN A 324 -10.77 28.10 24.85
N LYS A 325 -10.17 29.07 25.53
CA LYS A 325 -10.92 30.20 26.04
C LYS A 325 -11.50 30.84 24.80
N THR A 326 -12.77 30.53 24.52
CA THR A 326 -13.65 31.36 23.72
C THR A 326 -13.54 32.77 24.31
N SER A 327 -12.70 33.59 23.69
CA SER A 327 -12.69 35.02 23.89
C SER A 327 -13.97 35.55 23.27
N LEU A 328 -14.90 35.88 24.19
CA LEU A 328 -15.96 36.90 24.17
C LEU A 328 -16.51 37.36 22.82
#